data_AF-A0A1M7QQQ2-F1
#
_entry.id   AF-A0A1M7QQQ2-F1
#
_cell.length_a   1.000
_cell.length_b   1.000
_cell.length_c   1.000
_cell.angle_alpha   90.00
_cell.angle_beta   90.00
_cell.angle_gamma   90.00
#
_symmetry.space_group_name_H-M   'P 1'
#
loop_
_entity.id
_entity.type
_entity.pdbx_description
1 polymer ?
#
loop_
_entity_poly.entity_id
_entity_poly.type
_entity_poly.pdbx_seq_one_letter_code
_entity_poly.pdbx_strand_id
1 'polypeptide(L)'
;MSLIRPMFVFFFLIFCITASAQTQQAAPDTLFTQKDTAYWVYNFRQFRDAVYQGDKEKAKAYVELPISGKNSEIWYLAYGLNSAASKEKAFTEADFYKYFNRIFGKEFINCILKIKTEELYKTGEYTTIEFEDSLASKSYGMIATWRKPDNTLMLNMLSRTVYVEDGNEQVGEFAVIYIFEVTKKGHIKLKSVALAG
;
A
#
# COMPACT_ATOMS: atom_id res chain seq x y z
N MET A 1 -6.80 -62.50 63.60
CA MET A 1 -7.89 -63.27 62.96
C MET A 1 -8.54 -62.41 61.90
N SER A 2 -8.85 -63.06 60.78
CA SER A 2 -9.48 -62.59 59.55
C SER A 2 -10.85 -61.89 59.76
N LEU A 3 -11.21 -60.92 58.91
CA LEU A 3 -12.30 -60.99 57.91
C LEU A 3 -12.70 -59.57 57.42
N ILE A 4 -12.44 -59.21 56.15
CA ILE A 4 -13.35 -59.21 54.97
C ILE A 4 -14.25 -57.94 54.83
N ARG A 5 -13.90 -57.18 53.76
CA ARG A 5 -14.59 -56.22 52.84
C ARG A 5 -16.14 -56.20 52.77
N PRO A 6 -16.80 -55.10 52.31
CA PRO A 6 -16.85 -54.66 50.88
C PRO A 6 -16.74 -53.13 50.65
N MET A 7 -16.02 -52.67 49.64
CA MET A 7 -16.43 -52.48 48.23
C MET A 7 -17.37 -51.28 48.00
N PHE A 8 -16.79 -50.12 47.68
CA PHE A 8 -17.43 -49.14 46.79
C PHE A 8 -16.40 -48.64 45.78
N VAL A 9 -16.69 -48.94 44.53
CA VAL A 9 -15.95 -48.51 43.34
C VAL A 9 -16.40 -47.09 43.03
N PHE A 10 -15.49 -46.12 43.12
CA PHE A 10 -15.67 -44.80 42.51
C PHE A 10 -14.66 -44.66 41.38
N PHE A 11 -15.16 -44.88 40.17
CA PHE A 11 -14.51 -44.48 38.92
C PHE A 11 -15.05 -43.08 38.60
N PHE A 12 -14.20 -42.09 38.34
CA PHE A 12 -14.24 -41.24 37.14
C PHE A 12 -13.26 -40.05 37.20
N LEU A 13 -12.32 -40.10 36.23
CA LEU A 13 -11.71 -39.00 35.47
C LEU A 13 -10.92 -37.90 36.20
N ILE A 14 -9.61 -38.15 36.27
CA ILE A 14 -8.58 -37.11 36.31
C ILE A 14 -8.52 -36.47 34.90
N PHE A 15 -9.00 -35.23 34.75
CA PHE A 15 -8.60 -34.39 33.63
C PHE A 15 -7.19 -33.88 33.91
N CYS A 16 -6.18 -34.55 33.35
CA CYS A 16 -4.86 -33.96 33.19
C CYS A 16 -4.96 -32.83 32.16
N ILE A 17 -5.18 -31.60 32.62
CA ILE A 17 -4.87 -30.42 31.81
C ILE A 17 -3.34 -30.32 31.82
N THR A 18 -2.68 -30.94 30.83
CA THR A 18 -1.32 -30.56 30.50
C THR A 18 -1.39 -29.14 29.96
N ALA A 19 -1.05 -28.17 30.81
CA ALA A 19 -0.70 -26.84 30.36
C ALA A 19 0.57 -26.99 29.49
N SER A 20 0.37 -27.16 28.19
CA SER A 20 1.42 -26.95 27.20
C SER A 20 1.75 -25.47 27.26
N ALA A 21 2.73 -25.10 28.09
CA ALA A 21 3.42 -23.82 27.97
C ALA A 21 4.06 -23.81 26.59
N GLN A 22 3.33 -23.30 25.61
CA GLN A 22 3.81 -23.10 24.27
C GLN A 22 4.76 -21.91 24.36
N THR A 23 6.04 -22.21 24.61
CA THR A 23 7.14 -21.27 24.50
C THR A 23 7.03 -20.68 23.11
N GLN A 24 6.57 -19.43 23.00
CA GLN A 24 6.70 -18.66 21.77
C GLN A 24 8.21 -18.55 21.52
N GLN A 25 8.69 -19.41 20.64
CA GLN A 25 10.03 -19.33 20.10
C GLN A 25 10.04 -18.06 19.26
N ALA A 26 10.49 -16.97 19.88
CA ALA A 26 10.77 -15.73 19.16
C ALA A 26 11.67 -16.11 17.99
N ALA A 27 11.17 -15.88 16.78
CA ALA A 27 11.98 -16.01 15.58
C ALA A 27 13.24 -15.17 15.80
N PRO A 28 14.43 -15.68 15.44
CA PRO A 28 15.64 -14.89 15.59
C PRO A 28 15.48 -13.62 14.79
N ASP A 29 15.53 -12.47 15.47
CA ASP A 29 15.73 -11.17 14.84
C ASP A 29 17.07 -11.27 14.10
N THR A 30 16.98 -11.65 12.84
CA THR A 30 18.09 -11.50 11.92
C THR A 30 18.26 -10.00 11.79
N LEU A 31 19.27 -9.48 12.50
CA LEU A 31 19.80 -8.14 12.32
C LEU A 31 20.30 -8.06 10.88
N PHE A 32 19.38 -7.74 9.97
CA PHE A 32 19.67 -7.56 8.58
C PHE A 32 20.52 -6.29 8.51
N THR A 33 21.83 -6.44 8.30
CA THR A 33 22.70 -5.32 7.99
C THR A 33 22.39 -4.87 6.56
N GLN A 34 21.22 -4.25 6.41
CA GLN A 34 20.69 -3.78 5.14
C GLN A 34 21.55 -2.61 4.68
N LYS A 35 22.12 -2.71 3.48
CA LYS A 35 22.72 -1.55 2.82
C LYS A 35 21.65 -0.45 2.81
N ASP A 36 21.90 0.72 3.41
CA ASP A 36 20.87 1.74 3.72
C ASP A 36 19.93 2.08 2.54
N THR A 37 20.47 2.09 1.31
CA THR A 37 19.68 2.35 0.09
C THR A 37 18.82 1.18 -0.38
N ALA A 38 18.94 -0.02 0.18
CA ALA A 38 18.01 -1.13 -0.07
C ALA A 38 16.86 -1.13 0.95
N TYR A 39 16.95 -0.37 2.05
CA TYR A 39 15.92 -0.28 3.08
C TYR A 39 14.60 0.34 2.57
N TRP A 40 14.67 1.14 1.50
CA TRP A 40 13.47 1.68 0.87
C TRP A 40 12.58 0.61 0.27
N VAL A 41 13.15 -0.50 -0.22
CA VAL A 41 12.36 -1.63 -0.74
C VAL A 41 11.50 -2.23 0.37
N TYR A 42 12.08 -2.38 1.57
CA TYR A 42 11.33 -2.84 2.73
C TYR A 42 10.24 -1.83 3.12
N ASN A 43 10.57 -0.54 3.23
CA ASN A 43 9.59 0.52 3.54
C ASN A 43 8.45 0.58 2.53
N PHE A 44 8.77 0.42 1.24
CA PHE A 44 7.77 0.38 0.17
C PHE A 44 6.84 -0.82 0.30
N ARG A 45 7.36 -2.00 0.64
CA ARG A 45 6.53 -3.19 0.92
C ARG A 45 5.60 -2.92 2.11
N GLN A 46 6.10 -2.31 3.19
CA GLN A 46 5.28 -1.97 4.35
C GLN A 46 4.17 -0.94 4.02
N PHE A 47 4.50 0.09 3.24
CA PHE A 47 3.50 1.05 2.73
C PHE A 47 2.43 0.36 1.89
N ARG A 48 2.85 -0.47 0.93
CA ARG A 48 1.95 -1.24 0.06
C ARG A 48 1.01 -2.11 0.88
N ASP A 49 1.53 -2.82 1.87
CA ASP A 49 0.74 -3.73 2.70
C ASP A 49 -0.25 -2.94 3.58
N ALA A 50 0.17 -1.79 4.14
CA ALA A 50 -0.72 -0.90 4.89
C ALA A 50 -1.87 -0.36 4.04
N VAL A 51 -1.57 0.08 2.81
CA VAL A 51 -2.58 0.56 1.86
C VAL A 51 -3.56 -0.54 1.48
N TYR A 52 -3.06 -1.74 1.16
CA TYR A 52 -3.89 -2.89 0.82
C TYR A 52 -4.83 -3.29 1.97
N GLN A 53 -4.32 -3.26 3.21
CA GLN A 53 -5.11 -3.58 4.41
C GLN A 53 -6.09 -2.48 4.82
N GLY A 54 -6.03 -1.30 4.19
CA GLY A 54 -6.79 -0.13 4.63
C GLY A 54 -6.34 0.42 5.98
N ASP A 55 -5.12 0.09 6.43
CA ASP A 55 -4.55 0.57 7.69
C ASP A 55 -4.05 2.00 7.51
N LYS A 56 -4.97 2.94 7.72
CA LYS A 56 -4.72 4.38 7.53
C LYS A 56 -3.62 4.89 8.46
N GLU A 57 -3.53 4.39 9.69
CA GLU A 57 -2.50 4.81 10.65
C GLU A 57 -1.10 4.45 10.15
N LYS A 58 -0.92 3.19 9.74
CA LYS A 58 0.36 2.74 9.19
C LYS A 58 0.67 3.42 7.86
N ALA A 59 -0.31 3.57 6.98
CA ALA A 59 -0.11 4.21 5.68
C ALA A 59 0.28 5.70 5.84
N LYS A 60 -0.31 6.42 6.80
CA LYS A 60 0.02 7.82 7.11
C LYS A 60 1.51 7.99 7.43
N ALA A 61 2.15 7.01 8.07
CA ALA A 61 3.59 7.08 8.40
C ALA A 61 4.49 7.27 7.17
N TYR A 62 3.98 6.99 5.96
CA TYR A 62 4.68 7.15 4.69
C TYR A 62 4.25 8.40 3.92
N VAL A 63 3.42 9.27 4.49
CA VAL A 63 2.94 10.50 3.84
C VAL A 63 3.43 11.72 4.61
N GLU A 64 4.01 12.69 3.92
CA GLU A 64 4.48 13.92 4.53
C GLU A 64 3.36 14.95 4.59
N LEU A 65 2.68 15.03 5.73
CA LEU A 65 1.55 15.92 5.95
C LEU A 65 1.97 17.16 6.78
N PRO A 66 1.37 18.33 6.52
CA PRO A 66 0.42 18.59 5.44
C PRO A 66 1.09 18.75 4.07
N ILE A 67 0.42 18.32 2.99
CA ILE A 67 0.94 18.53 1.62
C ILE A 67 0.50 19.91 1.13
N SER A 68 1.47 20.74 0.71
CA SER A 68 1.21 22.12 0.27
C SER A 68 0.57 22.21 -1.11
N GLY A 69 -0.46 23.08 -1.21
CA GLY A 69 -1.21 23.51 -2.40
C GLY A 69 -0.45 23.60 -3.72
N LYS A 70 0.76 24.14 -3.65
CA LYS A 70 1.48 24.66 -4.82
C LYS A 70 2.17 23.60 -5.67
N ASN A 71 2.51 22.46 -5.09
CA ASN A 71 3.40 21.46 -5.72
C ASN A 71 2.78 20.06 -5.77
N SER A 72 1.46 19.95 -5.60
CA SER A 72 0.74 18.69 -5.59
C SER A 72 -0.61 18.86 -6.26
N GLU A 73 -1.23 17.75 -6.63
CA GLU A 73 -2.55 17.67 -7.25
C GLU A 73 -3.44 16.69 -6.50
N ILE A 74 -3.04 16.31 -5.28
CA ILE A 74 -3.74 15.35 -4.42
C ILE A 74 -5.20 15.73 -4.13
N TRP A 75 -5.54 17.03 -4.15
CA TRP A 75 -6.91 17.50 -3.97
C TRP A 75 -7.86 17.03 -5.07
N TYR A 76 -7.38 16.84 -6.30
CA TYR A 76 -8.23 16.31 -7.36
C TYR A 76 -8.65 14.87 -7.08
N LEU A 77 -7.78 14.08 -6.46
CA LEU A 77 -8.14 12.73 -5.99
C LEU A 77 -9.11 12.81 -4.81
N ALA A 78 -8.85 13.70 -3.84
CA ALA A 78 -9.65 13.79 -2.63
C ALA A 78 -11.05 14.39 -2.86
N TYR A 79 -11.14 15.51 -3.55
CA TYR A 79 -12.33 16.34 -3.68
C TYR A 79 -12.99 16.28 -5.07
N GLY A 80 -12.30 15.76 -6.09
CA GLY A 80 -12.77 15.71 -7.48
C GLY A 80 -12.41 16.96 -8.30
N LEU A 81 -12.66 16.91 -9.62
CA LEU A 81 -12.22 17.93 -10.60
C LEU A 81 -12.85 19.31 -10.39
N ASN A 82 -14.05 19.39 -9.81
CA ASN A 82 -14.77 20.65 -9.57
C ASN A 82 -14.29 21.42 -8.33
N SER A 83 -13.20 20.98 -7.69
CA SER A 83 -12.73 21.52 -6.42
C SER A 83 -11.71 22.66 -6.56
N ALA A 84 -11.71 23.43 -7.65
CA ALA A 84 -10.71 24.47 -7.95
C ALA A 84 -10.37 25.42 -6.78
N ALA A 85 -11.31 25.63 -5.83
CA ALA A 85 -11.11 26.39 -4.60
C ALA A 85 -10.19 25.73 -3.54
N SER A 86 -9.75 24.47 -3.71
CA SER A 86 -8.99 23.72 -2.70
C SER A 86 -7.48 23.79 -2.85
N LYS A 87 -6.94 24.28 -3.99
CA LYS A 87 -5.49 24.37 -4.22
C LYS A 87 -4.79 25.40 -3.31
N GLU A 88 -5.54 26.32 -2.71
CA GLU A 88 -4.99 27.30 -1.77
C GLU A 88 -4.76 26.73 -0.36
N LYS A 89 -5.39 25.59 -0.03
CA LYS A 89 -5.33 24.99 1.30
C LYS A 89 -4.42 23.77 1.31
N ALA A 90 -3.57 23.66 2.33
CA ALA A 90 -2.77 22.46 2.52
C ALA A 90 -3.66 21.22 2.79
N PHE A 91 -3.29 20.09 2.20
CA PHE A 91 -3.92 18.80 2.42
C PHE A 91 -3.51 18.27 3.81
N THR A 92 -4.45 18.22 4.73
CA THR A 92 -4.19 17.93 6.15
C THR A 92 -4.26 16.44 6.48
N GLU A 93 -3.88 16.10 7.71
CA GLU A 93 -4.08 14.77 8.27
C GLU A 93 -5.56 14.35 8.31
N ALA A 94 -6.47 15.26 8.66
CA ALA A 94 -7.90 14.97 8.62
C ALA A 94 -8.38 14.63 7.20
N ASP A 95 -7.85 15.34 6.20
CA ASP A 95 -8.16 15.06 4.78
C ASP A 95 -7.62 13.69 4.36
N PHE A 96 -6.41 13.33 4.80
CA PHE A 96 -5.83 12.00 4.56
C PHE A 96 -6.76 10.88 5.03
N TYR A 97 -7.21 10.92 6.29
CA TYR A 97 -8.09 9.88 6.82
C TYR A 97 -9.46 9.84 6.13
N LYS A 98 -10.00 11.01 5.80
CA LYS A 98 -11.32 11.15 5.17
C LYS A 98 -11.31 10.63 3.73
N TYR A 99 -10.25 10.92 2.97
CA TYR A 99 -10.17 10.63 1.54
C TYR A 99 -9.23 9.49 1.18
N PHE A 100 -8.76 8.73 2.17
CA PHE A 100 -7.83 7.61 1.99
C PHE A 100 -8.18 6.69 0.81
N ASN A 101 -9.43 6.22 0.74
CA ASN A 101 -9.88 5.30 -0.32
C ASN A 101 -10.01 5.96 -1.71
N ARG A 102 -10.03 7.30 -1.78
CA ARG A 102 -10.01 8.02 -3.06
C ARG A 102 -8.58 8.24 -3.54
N ILE A 103 -7.66 8.48 -2.60
CA ILE A 103 -6.23 8.62 -2.89
C ILE A 103 -5.65 7.27 -3.28
N PHE A 104 -6.00 6.20 -2.55
CA PHE A 104 -5.54 4.84 -2.83
C PHE A 104 -6.75 3.96 -3.19
N GLY A 105 -7.29 4.20 -4.37
CA GLY A 105 -8.42 3.45 -4.91
C GLY A 105 -8.08 2.00 -5.25
N LYS A 106 -9.11 1.27 -5.69
CA LYS A 106 -9.00 -0.15 -6.07
C LYS A 106 -7.97 -0.37 -7.17
N GLU A 107 -7.96 0.48 -8.20
CA GLU A 107 -7.01 0.40 -9.32
C GLU A 107 -5.57 0.56 -8.84
N PHE A 108 -5.32 1.55 -7.96
CA PHE A 108 -4.01 1.75 -7.34
C PHE A 108 -3.57 0.51 -6.56
N ILE A 109 -4.46 -0.03 -5.72
CA ILE A 109 -4.20 -1.24 -4.91
C ILE A 109 -3.86 -2.43 -5.82
N ASN A 110 -4.63 -2.65 -6.88
CA ASN A 110 -4.40 -3.73 -7.83
C ASN A 110 -3.02 -3.64 -8.47
N CYS A 111 -2.63 -2.44 -8.91
CA CYS A 111 -1.32 -2.21 -9.51
C CYS A 111 -0.17 -2.35 -8.50
N ILE A 112 -0.23 -1.67 -7.35
CA ILE A 112 0.89 -1.64 -6.39
C ILE A 112 1.20 -3.04 -5.84
N LEU A 113 0.19 -3.92 -5.75
CA LEU A 113 0.37 -5.33 -5.36
C LEU A 113 1.14 -6.16 -6.40
N LYS A 114 1.14 -5.76 -7.68
CA LYS A 114 1.88 -6.48 -8.74
C LYS A 114 3.33 -6.06 -8.89
N ILE A 115 3.76 -4.97 -8.25
CA ILE A 115 5.13 -4.49 -8.37
C ILE A 115 6.12 -5.52 -7.78
N LYS A 116 7.01 -6.02 -8.63
CA LYS A 116 8.13 -6.87 -8.21
C LYS A 116 9.28 -5.99 -7.76
N THR A 117 9.31 -5.67 -6.47
CA THR A 117 10.24 -4.68 -5.92
C THR A 117 11.73 -5.03 -6.07
N GLU A 118 12.06 -6.31 -6.20
CA GLU A 118 13.44 -6.75 -6.47
C GLU A 118 13.88 -6.42 -7.89
N GLU A 119 12.97 -6.56 -8.85
CA GLU A 119 13.20 -6.17 -10.24
C GLU A 119 13.35 -4.65 -10.31
N LEU A 120 12.39 -3.91 -9.75
CA LEU A 120 12.43 -2.45 -9.64
C LEU A 120 13.73 -1.93 -9.02
N TYR A 121 14.22 -2.57 -7.95
CA TYR A 121 15.48 -2.18 -7.31
C TYR A 121 16.71 -2.38 -8.22
N LYS A 122 16.73 -3.48 -8.99
CA LYS A 122 17.85 -3.84 -9.87
C LYS A 122 17.88 -2.97 -11.13
N THR A 123 16.73 -2.87 -11.81
CA THR A 123 16.60 -2.23 -13.13
C THR A 123 16.33 -0.73 -13.01
N GLY A 124 15.74 -0.28 -11.89
CA GLY A 124 15.22 1.08 -11.73
C GLY A 124 13.80 1.27 -12.24
N GLU A 125 13.19 0.25 -12.86
CA GLU A 125 11.83 0.33 -13.41
C GLU A 125 11.09 -1.01 -13.31
N TYR A 126 9.77 -0.94 -13.11
CA TYR A 126 8.89 -2.10 -13.23
C TYR A 126 7.51 -1.67 -13.76
N THR A 127 7.04 -2.34 -14.80
CA THR A 127 5.71 -2.11 -15.38
C THR A 127 4.80 -3.27 -15.00
N THR A 128 3.65 -2.96 -14.40
CA THR A 128 2.64 -3.98 -14.10
C THR A 128 2.00 -4.48 -15.40
N ILE A 129 1.36 -5.64 -15.33
CA ILE A 129 0.37 -6.00 -16.35
C ILE A 129 -0.70 -4.90 -16.45
N GLU A 130 -1.34 -4.81 -17.61
CA GLU A 130 -2.56 -4.04 -17.79
C GLU A 130 -3.76 -4.81 -17.24
N PHE A 131 -4.65 -4.09 -16.57
CA PHE A 131 -5.93 -4.60 -16.09
C PHE A 131 -7.04 -4.01 -16.94
N GLU A 132 -7.94 -4.84 -17.42
CA GLU A 132 -9.14 -4.42 -18.14
C GLU A 132 -10.36 -4.45 -17.21
N ASP A 133 -11.12 -3.36 -17.21
CA ASP A 133 -12.48 -3.32 -16.72
C ASP A 133 -13.42 -3.51 -17.91
N SER A 134 -13.75 -4.77 -18.18
CA SER A 134 -14.59 -5.18 -19.31
C SER A 134 -16.01 -4.60 -19.27
N LEU A 135 -16.45 -4.08 -18.13
CA LEU A 135 -17.76 -3.43 -18.00
C LEU A 135 -17.72 -1.93 -18.33
N ALA A 136 -16.53 -1.33 -18.44
CA ALA A 136 -16.35 0.12 -18.51
C ALA A 136 -15.48 0.61 -19.69
N SER A 137 -15.10 -0.27 -20.63
CA SER A 137 -14.16 0.06 -21.72
C SER A 137 -12.90 0.80 -21.22
N LYS A 138 -12.47 0.45 -20.00
CA LYS A 138 -11.40 1.12 -19.27
C LYS A 138 -10.31 0.11 -19.01
N SER A 139 -9.06 0.50 -19.22
CA SER A 139 -7.90 -0.27 -18.78
C SER A 139 -6.99 0.59 -17.93
N TYR A 140 -6.16 -0.05 -17.11
CA TYR A 140 -5.19 0.65 -16.26
C TYR A 140 -3.97 -0.21 -15.98
N GLY A 141 -2.85 0.45 -15.70
CA GLY A 141 -1.58 -0.17 -15.34
C GLY A 141 -0.72 0.80 -14.54
N MET A 142 0.46 0.35 -14.12
CA MET A 142 1.38 1.21 -13.39
C MET A 142 2.81 0.98 -13.82
N ILE A 143 3.52 2.08 -14.08
CA ILE A 143 4.97 2.11 -14.25
C ILE A 143 5.56 2.64 -12.95
N ALA A 144 6.32 1.81 -12.25
CA ALA A 144 7.09 2.21 -11.09
C ALA A 144 8.53 2.51 -11.51
N THR A 145 9.06 3.66 -11.14
CA THR A 145 10.44 4.06 -11.47
C THR A 145 11.15 4.53 -10.21
N TRP A 146 12.37 4.01 -9.97
CA TRP A 146 13.27 4.51 -8.94
C TRP A 146 14.46 5.21 -9.59
N ARG A 147 14.43 6.55 -9.57
CA ARG A 147 15.50 7.40 -10.09
C ARG A 147 16.59 7.55 -9.04
N LYS A 148 17.68 6.77 -9.19
CA LYS A 148 18.83 6.79 -8.28
C LYS A 148 19.49 8.18 -8.10
N PRO A 149 19.62 9.04 -9.13
CA PRO A 149 20.33 10.32 -8.98
C PRO A 149 19.72 11.27 -7.96
N ASP A 150 18.40 11.34 -7.87
CA ASP A 150 17.68 12.18 -6.91
C ASP A 150 16.88 11.38 -5.87
N ASN A 151 17.09 10.06 -5.86
CA ASN A 151 16.46 9.10 -4.97
C ASN A 151 14.93 9.22 -4.92
N THR A 152 14.31 9.44 -6.09
CA THR A 152 12.85 9.55 -6.21
C THR A 152 12.26 8.22 -6.63
N LEU A 153 11.24 7.75 -5.91
CA LEU A 153 10.38 6.64 -6.32
C LEU A 153 9.06 7.22 -6.87
N MET A 154 8.74 6.91 -8.12
CA MET A 154 7.53 7.36 -8.79
C MET A 154 6.64 6.16 -9.09
N LEU A 155 5.35 6.27 -8.79
CA LEU A 155 4.32 5.31 -9.21
C LEU A 155 3.41 6.02 -10.20
N ASN A 156 3.60 5.77 -11.49
CA ASN A 156 2.81 6.35 -12.56
C ASN A 156 1.66 5.41 -12.93
N MET A 157 0.47 5.65 -12.38
CA MET A 157 -0.72 4.86 -12.67
C MET A 157 -1.41 5.41 -13.91
N LEU A 158 -1.35 4.66 -15.00
CA LEU A 158 -1.93 4.98 -16.29
C LEU A 158 -3.35 4.41 -16.36
N SER A 159 -4.27 5.16 -16.93
CA SER A 159 -5.64 4.75 -17.23
C SER A 159 -5.97 5.13 -18.66
N ARG A 160 -6.60 4.22 -19.38
CA ARG A 160 -7.08 4.40 -20.74
C ARG A 160 -8.58 4.14 -20.76
N THR A 161 -9.35 4.97 -21.45
CA THR A 161 -10.79 4.78 -21.63
C THR A 161 -11.12 4.91 -23.10
N VAL A 162 -11.83 3.92 -23.65
CA VAL A 162 -12.35 3.95 -25.02
C VAL A 162 -13.81 4.38 -24.97
N TYR A 163 -14.17 5.41 -25.72
CA TYR A 163 -15.53 5.92 -25.83
C TYR A 163 -15.86 6.25 -27.28
N VAL A 164 -17.15 6.38 -27.60
CA VAL A 164 -17.59 6.73 -28.96
C VAL A 164 -18.07 8.17 -28.97
N GLU A 165 -17.48 8.98 -29.85
CA GLU A 165 -17.86 10.38 -30.08
C GLU A 165 -18.08 10.56 -31.59
N ASP A 166 -19.25 11.10 -31.97
CA ASP A 166 -19.67 11.27 -33.37
C ASP A 166 -19.54 10.00 -34.24
N GLY A 167 -19.82 8.84 -33.64
CA GLY A 167 -19.75 7.55 -34.32
C GLY A 167 -18.33 6.99 -34.51
N ASN A 168 -17.31 7.66 -33.99
CA ASN A 168 -15.91 7.21 -34.03
C ASN A 168 -15.41 6.85 -32.63
N GLU A 169 -14.62 5.79 -32.54
CA GLU A 169 -13.92 5.47 -31.28
C GLU A 169 -12.84 6.52 -30.98
N GLN A 170 -12.90 7.04 -29.77
CA GLN A 170 -11.93 7.94 -29.16
C GLN A 170 -11.25 7.25 -27.99
N VAL A 171 -10.02 7.67 -27.70
CA VAL A 171 -9.22 7.15 -26.60
C VAL A 171 -8.83 8.31 -25.69
N GLY A 172 -9.31 8.26 -24.45
CA GLY A 172 -8.83 9.15 -23.39
C GLY A 172 -7.74 8.44 -22.59
N GLU A 173 -6.63 9.14 -22.35
CA GLU A 173 -5.56 8.68 -21.48
C GLU A 173 -5.41 9.64 -20.30
N PHE A 174 -5.12 9.07 -19.13
CA PHE A 174 -4.93 9.84 -17.91
C PHE A 174 -3.95 9.12 -16.99
N ALA A 175 -3.15 9.87 -16.27
CA ALA A 175 -2.12 9.39 -15.37
C ALA A 175 -2.24 10.04 -14.00
N VAL A 176 -2.11 9.23 -12.96
CA VAL A 176 -1.89 9.69 -11.58
C VAL A 176 -0.50 9.27 -11.14
N ILE A 177 0.35 10.24 -10.83
CA ILE A 177 1.76 10.04 -10.51
C ILE A 177 1.97 10.30 -9.02
N TYR A 178 2.26 9.25 -8.25
CA TYR A 178 2.61 9.36 -6.84
C TYR A 178 4.12 9.51 -6.70
N ILE A 179 4.57 10.60 -6.10
CA ILE A 179 5.99 10.95 -6.05
C ILE A 179 6.49 10.82 -4.61
N PHE A 180 7.36 9.83 -4.40
CA PHE A 180 7.99 9.56 -3.13
C PHE A 180 9.44 10.03 -3.14
N GLU A 181 9.82 10.72 -2.07
CA GLU A 181 11.24 10.87 -1.73
C GLU A 181 11.70 9.61 -1.00
N VAL A 182 12.84 9.07 -1.41
CA VAL A 182 13.60 8.09 -0.62
C VAL A 182 14.70 8.84 0.12
N THR A 183 14.61 8.86 1.45
CA THR A 183 15.61 9.52 2.29
C THR A 183 16.96 8.79 2.24
N LYS A 184 18.04 9.45 2.68
CA LYS A 184 19.37 8.81 2.81
C LYS A 184 19.38 7.57 3.71
N LYS A 185 18.44 7.50 4.67
CA LYS A 185 18.24 6.36 5.57
C LYS A 185 17.32 5.28 4.98
N GLY A 186 16.88 5.43 3.73
CA GLY A 186 16.01 4.46 3.06
C GLY A 186 14.54 4.51 3.47
N HIS A 187 14.08 5.50 4.24
CA HIS A 187 12.63 5.70 4.42
C HIS A 187 12.02 6.32 3.17
N ILE A 188 10.78 5.94 2.84
CA ILE A 188 10.00 6.58 1.78
C ILE A 188 9.00 7.57 2.37
N LYS A 189 8.77 8.68 1.66
CA LYS A 189 7.76 9.69 1.99
C LYS A 189 7.05 10.15 0.73
N LEU A 190 5.73 9.97 0.65
CA LEU A 190 4.89 10.57 -0.39
C LEU A 190 4.91 12.09 -0.19
N LYS A 191 5.49 12.80 -1.15
CA LYS A 191 5.65 14.26 -1.13
C LYS A 191 4.57 14.97 -1.91
N SER A 192 4.17 14.38 -3.03
CA SER A 192 3.18 14.97 -3.92
C SER A 192 2.52 13.94 -4.81
N VAL A 193 1.40 14.36 -5.39
CA VAL A 193 0.72 13.68 -6.50
C VAL A 193 0.73 14.65 -7.68
N ALA A 194 0.94 14.14 -8.89
CA ALA A 194 0.76 14.90 -10.12
C ALA A 194 -0.22 14.15 -11.04
N LEU A 195 -0.86 14.87 -11.95
CA LEU A 195 -1.78 14.38 -12.96
C LEU A 195 -1.22 14.69 -14.35
N ALA A 196 -1.46 13.80 -15.30
CA ALA A 196 -1.20 14.05 -16.72
C ALA A 196 -2.31 13.40 -17.56
N GLY A 197 -2.57 13.91 -18.77
CA GLY A 197 -3.62 13.43 -19.67
C GLY A 197 -3.80 14.37 -20.83
#